data_AF-A0A433REL7-F1
#
_entry.id   AF-A0A433REL7-F1
#
_cell.length_a   1.000
_cell.length_b   1.000
_cell.length_c   1.000
_cell.angle_alpha   90.00
_cell.angle_beta   90.00
_cell.angle_gamma   90.00
#
_symmetry.space_group_name_H-M   'P 1'
#
loop_
_entity.id
_entity.type
_entity.pdbx_description
1 polymer ?
#
loop_
_entity_poly.entity_id
_entity_poly.type
_entity_poly.pdbx_seq_one_letter_code
_entity_poly.pdbx_strand_id
1 'polypeptide(L)' 'MYIHYTMDQLCLPMDLEEDIPPHHLVRVVNEAVNRLDDKIFASAYPGGGRDSYHPKLLTKVIIYDYTQRIHSSRQFATA' A
#
# COMPACT_ATOMS: atom_id res chain seq x y z
N MET A 1 -3.49 -0.03 -23.40
CA MET A 1 -3.81 -1.46 -23.47
C MET A 1 -4.76 -1.75 -22.33
N TYR A 2 -5.98 -2.22 -22.59
CA TYR A 2 -6.95 -2.48 -21.52
C TYR A 2 -6.59 -3.79 -20.80
N ILE A 3 -6.75 -3.81 -19.48
CA ILE A 3 -6.73 -5.03 -18.69
C ILE A 3 -7.84 -5.97 -19.18
N HIS A 4 -7.57 -7.29 -19.19
CA HIS A 4 -8.53 -8.29 -19.64
C HIS A 4 -9.77 -8.26 -18.75
N TYR A 5 -10.88 -7.76 -19.30
CA TYR A 5 -12.15 -7.64 -18.57
C TYR A 5 -12.89 -8.97 -18.63
N THR A 6 -13.01 -9.63 -17.48
CA THR A 6 -13.85 -10.82 -17.31
C THR A 6 -14.98 -10.52 -16.33
N MET A 7 -16.21 -10.88 -16.70
CA MET A 7 -17.38 -10.81 -15.84
C MET A 7 -17.67 -12.14 -15.13
N ASP A 8 -16.96 -13.21 -15.51
CA ASP A 8 -17.19 -14.57 -15.04
C ASP A 8 -16.43 -14.88 -13.73
N GLN A 9 -16.07 -13.85 -12.97
CA GLN A 9 -15.35 -14.02 -11.70
C GLN A 9 -16.29 -14.61 -10.64
N LEU A 10 -16.22 -15.93 -10.48
CA LEU A 10 -17.13 -16.72 -9.63
C LEU A 10 -16.96 -16.46 -8.13
N CYS A 11 -15.79 -16.00 -7.68
CA CYS A 11 -15.53 -15.66 -6.29
C CYS A 11 -14.42 -14.60 -6.16
N LEU A 12 -14.53 -13.77 -5.12
CA LEU A 12 -13.44 -12.92 -4.66
C LEU A 12 -12.55 -13.76 -3.72
N PRO A 13 -11.22 -13.63 -3.79
CA PRO A 13 -10.35 -14.24 -2.79
C PRO A 13 -10.72 -13.71 -1.39
N MET A 14 -10.63 -14.58 -0.39
CA MET A 14 -10.93 -14.20 1.00
C MET A 14 -9.89 -13.22 1.53
N ASP A 15 -8.64 -13.38 1.10
CA ASP A 15 -7.52 -12.51 1.41
C ASP A 15 -6.77 -12.16 0.11
N LEU A 16 -6.64 -10.85 -0.17
CA LEU A 16 -5.88 -10.35 -1.32
C LEU A 16 -4.37 -10.59 -1.16
N GLU A 17 -3.90 -10.89 0.06
CA GLU A 17 -2.51 -11.26 0.27
C GLU A 17 -2.15 -12.63 -0.33
N GLU A 18 -3.13 -13.48 -0.66
CA GLU A 18 -2.89 -14.79 -1.31
C GLU A 18 -2.23 -14.64 -2.69
N ASP A 19 -2.54 -13.55 -3.39
CA ASP A 19 -1.95 -13.23 -4.69
C ASP A 19 -0.50 -12.71 -4.58
N ILE A 20 -0.02 -12.40 -3.37
CA ILE A 20 1.31 -11.84 -3.14
C ILE A 20 2.31 -12.97 -2.83
N PRO A 21 3.40 -13.11 -3.62
CA PRO A 21 4.40 -14.15 -3.37
C PRO A 21 4.98 -14.13 -1.94
N PRO A 22 5.35 -15.29 -1.35
CA PRO A 22 5.85 -15.37 0.02
C PRO A 22 7.12 -14.55 0.28
N HIS A 23 7.96 -14.39 -0.74
CA HIS A 23 9.23 -13.66 -0.66
C HIS A 23 9.18 -12.28 -1.32
N HIS A 24 7.98 -11.73 -1.51
CA HIS A 24 7.82 -10.41 -2.09
C HIS A 24 8.22 -9.30 -1.10
N LEU A 25 8.93 -8.28 -1.58
CA LEU A 25 9.47 -7.20 -0.76
C LEU A 25 8.38 -6.40 0.00
N VAL A 26 7.16 -6.32 -0.54
CA VAL A 26 5.99 -5.71 0.13
C VAL A 26 5.75 -6.31 1.51
N ARG A 27 6.01 -7.60 1.72
CA ARG A 27 5.81 -8.24 3.02
C ARG A 27 6.77 -7.70 4.09
N VAL A 28 8.03 -7.45 3.70
CA VAL A 28 9.03 -6.84 4.58
C VAL A 28 8.64 -5.40 4.92
N VAL A 29 8.18 -4.63 3.93
CA VAL A 29 7.68 -3.26 4.14
C VAL A 29 6.47 -3.25 5.07
N ASN A 30 5.51 -4.16 4.85
CA ASN A 30 4.31 -4.30 5.66
C ASN A 30 4.66 -4.61 7.12
N GLU A 31 5.54 -5.59 7.36
CA GLU A 31 5.99 -5.97 8.70
C GLU A 31 6.73 -4.81 9.39
N ALA A 32 7.67 -4.17 8.70
CA ALA A 32 8.45 -3.07 9.25
C ALA A 32 7.55 -1.90 9.68
N VAL A 33 6.60 -1.49 8.84
CA VAL A 33 5.68 -0.38 9.15
C VAL A 33 4.67 -0.77 10.24
N ASN A 34 4.23 -2.02 10.29
CA ASN A 34 3.33 -2.48 11.35
C ASN A 34 3.99 -2.51 12.74
N ARG A 35 5.32 -2.63 12.82
CA ARG A 35 6.09 -2.60 14.07
C ARG A 35 6.32 -1.19 14.62
N LEU A 36 6.03 -0.15 13.85
CA LEU A 36 6.16 1.25 14.30
C LEU A 36 5.00 1.62 15.25
N ASP A 37 5.30 2.45 16.25
CA ASP A 37 4.31 2.98 17.19
C ASP A 37 3.34 3.92 16.47
N ASP A 38 2.03 3.72 16.69
CA ASP A 38 0.97 4.52 16.13
C ASP A 38 1.03 6.00 16.54
N LYS A 39 1.64 6.29 17.69
CA LYS A 39 1.87 7.67 18.15
C LYS A 39 2.70 8.51 17.17
N ILE A 40 3.62 7.87 16.44
CA ILE A 40 4.44 8.56 15.43
C ILE A 40 3.54 9.12 14.33
N PHE A 41 2.60 8.31 13.84
CA PHE A 41 1.65 8.74 12.80
C PHE A 41 0.68 9.80 13.30
N ALA A 42 0.18 9.66 14.53
CA ALA A 42 -0.70 10.65 15.15
C ALA A 42 -0.01 12.02 15.37
N SER A 43 1.29 12.01 15.71
CA SER A 43 2.07 13.24 15.86
C SER A 43 2.45 13.89 14.52
N ALA A 44 2.78 13.07 13.52
CA ALA A 44 3.19 13.54 12.19
C ALA A 44 1.99 14.07 11.38
N TYR A 45 0.81 13.52 11.63
CA TYR A 45 -0.43 13.92 11.01
C TYR A 45 -1.50 14.15 12.09
N PRO A 46 -1.60 15.38 12.63
CA PRO A 46 -2.58 15.72 13.67
C PRO A 46 -4.04 15.69 13.17
N GLY A 47 -4.26 15.39 11.89
CA GLY A 47 -5.56 15.35 11.24
C GLY A 47 -5.95 16.67 10.58
N GLY A 48 -7.06 16.63 9.83
CA GLY A 48 -7.69 17.80 9.21
C GLY A 48 -8.61 17.40 8.05
N GLY A 49 -9.90 17.71 8.16
CA GLY A 49 -10.89 17.29 7.16
C GLY A 49 -11.27 15.81 7.27
N ARG A 50 -11.63 15.18 6.14
CA ARG A 50 -11.98 13.75 6.07
C ARG A 50 -10.81 12.97 5.47
N ASP A 51 -10.09 12.24 6.29
CA ASP A 51 -8.96 11.44 5.84
C ASP A 51 -9.43 10.31 4.92
N SER A 52 -8.96 10.29 3.68
CA SER A 52 -9.32 9.23 2.71
C SER A 52 -8.64 7.90 3.01
N TYR A 53 -7.48 7.91 3.68
CA TYR A 53 -6.66 6.73 3.96
C TYR A 53 -5.98 6.83 5.33
N HIS A 54 -5.70 5.67 5.94
CA HIS A 54 -4.95 5.61 7.20
C HIS A 54 -3.47 6.00 6.97
N PRO A 55 -2.84 6.85 7.81
CA PRO A 55 -1.46 7.30 7.61
C PRO A 55 -0.47 6.13 7.55
N LYS A 56 -0.64 5.10 8.40
CA LYS A 56 0.13 3.85 8.33
C LYS A 56 0.08 3.16 6.96
N LEU A 57 -1.07 3.19 6.27
CA LEU A 57 -1.21 2.60 4.94
C LEU A 57 -0.46 3.44 3.89
N LEU A 58 -0.63 4.76 3.94
CA LEU A 58 0.12 5.67 3.05
C LEU A 58 1.64 5.50 3.22
N THR A 59 2.12 5.33 4.46
CA THR A 59 3.54 5.09 4.71
C THR A 59 4.05 3.80 4.06
N LYS A 60 3.27 2.71 4.08
CA LYS A 60 3.64 1.46 3.40
C LYS A 60 3.82 1.67 1.91
N VAL A 61 2.88 2.36 1.29
CA VAL A 61 2.89 2.69 -0.14
C VAL A 61 4.13 3.49 -0.50
N ILE A 62 4.36 4.61 0.19
CA ILE A 62 5.51 5.48 -0.05
C ILE A 62 6.84 4.71 0.07
N ILE A 63 7.02 3.95 1.15
CA ILE A 63 8.26 3.19 1.36
C ILE A 63 8.45 2.16 0.25
N TYR A 64 7.39 1.48 -0.18
CA TYR A 64 7.45 0.51 -1.26
C TYR A 64 7.91 1.15 -2.58
N ASP A 65 7.40 2.32 -2.95
CA ASP A 65 7.82 3.00 -4.19
C ASP A 65 9.30 3.39 -4.16
N TYR A 66 9.78 3.85 -3.00
CA TYR A 66 11.19 4.15 -2.82
C TYR A 66 12.07 2.93 -3.01
N THR A 67 11.60 1.73 -2.64
CA THR A 67 12.34 0.48 -2.91
C THR A 67 12.39 0.14 -4.40
N GLN A 68 11.39 0.57 -5.17
CA GLN A 68 11.32 0.43 -6.63
C GLN A 68 12.08 1.54 -7.37
N ARG A 69 12.78 2.43 -6.66
CA ARG A 69 13.48 3.61 -7.19
C ARG A 69 12.54 4.61 -7.89
N ILE A 70 11.25 4.60 -7.54
CA ILE A 70 10.28 5.59 -8.01
C ILE A 70 10.26 6.71 -6.98
N HIS A 71 10.79 7.87 -7.34
CA HIS A 71 10.94 9.01 -6.44
C HIS A 71 9.93 10.13 -6.71
N SER A 72 9.14 10.01 -7.77
CA SER A 72 8.14 11.01 -8.15
C SER A 72 6.74 10.52 -7.81
N SER A 73 6.00 11.32 -7.05
CA SER A 73 4.60 11.05 -6.72
C SER A 73 3.69 10.92 -7.96
N ARG A 74 4.05 11.60 -9.06
CA ARG A 74 3.33 11.47 -10.34
C ARG A 74 3.62 10.13 -11.02
N GLN A 75 4.85 9.64 -10.92
CA GLN A 75 5.23 8.35 -11.47
C GLN A 75 4.60 7.23 -10.64
N PHE A 76 4.55 7.40 -9.31
CA PHE A 76 3.83 6.50 -8.40
C PHE A 76 2.36 6.34 -8.79
N ALA A 77 1.63 7.43 -9.01
CA ALA A 77 0.21 7.39 -9.34
C ALA A 77 -0.11 6.78 -10.73
N THR A 78 0.90 6.53 -11.55
CA THR A 78 0.76 6.00 -12.91
C THR A 78 1.20 4.53 -13.03
N ALA A 79 1.91 4.01 -12.01
CA ALA A 79 2.34 2.62 -11.94
C ALA A 79 1.18 1.69 -11.56
#